data_AF-A0A9D5K3E7-F1
#
_entry.id   AF-A0A9D5K3E7-F1
#
_cell.length_a   1.000
_cell.length_b   1.000
_cell.length_c   1.000
_cell.angle_alpha   90.00
_cell.angle_beta   90.00
_cell.angle_gamma   90.00
#
_symmetry.space_group_name_H-M   'P 1'
#
loop_
_entity.id
_entity.type
_entity.pdbx_description
1 polymer ?
#
loop_
_entity_poly.entity_id
_entity_poly.type
_entity_poly.pdbx_seq_one_letter_code
_entity_poly.pdbx_strand_id
1 'polypeptide(L)'
;VCGGLGGVMEAAAKGAKSAGGTVVGILPGENADDANASVDIAIPTGMGIARNVLVVRAADVVIALPGSYGTLSETAVALSLRKTVIYLPGAWNLKRIGQVESALFKEAFEPAQAVGLALSTCL
;
A
#
# COMPACT_ATOMS: atom_id res chain seq x y z
N VAL A 1 6.01 3.98 -1.36
CA VAL A 1 5.83 4.04 0.12
C VAL A 1 5.14 2.77 0.59
N CYS A 2 5.53 2.21 1.73
CA CYS A 2 4.88 1.05 2.36
C CYS A 2 5.01 1.11 3.89
N GLY A 3 4.46 0.10 4.59
CA GLY A 3 4.60 -0.01 6.05
C GLY A 3 5.99 -0.45 6.54
N GLY A 4 6.93 -0.72 5.62
CA GLY A 4 8.36 -0.86 5.91
C GLY A 4 8.82 -2.15 6.59
N LEU A 5 7.91 -3.04 7.02
CA LEU A 5 8.28 -4.35 7.59
C LEU A 5 8.44 -5.43 6.49
N GLY A 6 8.43 -6.72 6.88
CA GLY A 6 8.62 -7.87 6.00
C GLY A 6 7.42 -8.23 5.10
N GLY A 7 7.53 -9.37 4.42
CA GLY A 7 6.45 -9.96 3.61
C GLY A 7 6.23 -9.21 2.29
N VAL A 8 4.96 -8.96 1.92
CA VAL A 8 4.63 -8.29 0.64
C VAL A 8 5.22 -6.88 0.55
N MET A 9 5.36 -6.18 1.67
CA MET A 9 5.97 -4.84 1.73
C MET A 9 7.46 -4.88 1.39
N GLU A 10 8.17 -5.89 1.88
CA GLU A 10 9.58 -6.12 1.56
C GLU A 10 9.77 -6.54 0.10
N ALA A 11 8.91 -7.40 -0.43
CA ALA A 11 8.94 -7.77 -1.84
C ALA A 11 8.75 -6.55 -2.77
N ALA A 12 7.77 -5.69 -2.44
CA ALA A 12 7.54 -4.45 -3.18
C ALA A 12 8.71 -3.46 -3.05
N ALA A 13 9.25 -3.29 -1.83
CA ALA A 13 10.42 -2.46 -1.56
C ALA A 13 11.64 -2.93 -2.36
N LYS A 14 11.94 -4.23 -2.35
CA LYS A 14 13.03 -4.83 -3.10
C LYS A 14 12.89 -4.59 -4.60
N GLY A 15 11.69 -4.76 -5.14
CA GLY A 15 11.40 -4.50 -6.55
C GLY A 15 11.68 -3.04 -6.92
N ALA A 16 11.14 -2.10 -6.15
CA ALA A 16 11.37 -0.67 -6.36
C ALA A 16 12.86 -0.29 -6.28
N LYS A 17 13.56 -0.76 -5.24
CA LYS A 17 15.00 -0.49 -5.05
C LYS A 17 15.86 -1.09 -6.16
N SER A 18 15.53 -2.30 -6.62
CA SER A 18 16.25 -2.94 -7.74
C SER A 18 16.13 -2.18 -9.06
N ALA A 19 15.06 -1.40 -9.23
CA ALA A 19 14.84 -0.53 -10.37
C ALA A 19 15.38 0.91 -10.16
N GLY A 20 16.12 1.16 -9.07
CA GLY A 20 16.65 2.48 -8.73
C GLY A 20 15.63 3.46 -8.14
N GLY A 21 14.45 2.98 -7.75
CA GLY A 21 13.45 3.79 -7.07
C GLY A 21 13.75 3.98 -5.59
N THR A 22 13.28 5.09 -5.01
CA THR A 22 13.39 5.38 -3.58
C THR A 22 12.27 4.70 -2.79
N VAL A 23 12.64 3.99 -1.72
CA VAL A 23 11.69 3.30 -0.84
C VAL A 23 11.56 4.03 0.49
N VAL A 24 10.34 4.47 0.80
CA VAL A 24 9.96 5.02 2.11
C VAL A 24 9.15 4.00 2.89
N GLY A 25 9.59 3.67 4.10
CA GLY A 25 8.92 2.79 5.05
C GLY A 25 8.37 3.57 6.25
N ILE A 26 7.05 3.57 6.44
CA ILE A 26 6.39 4.20 7.59
C ILE A 26 6.08 3.13 8.63
N LEU A 27 6.92 3.03 9.65
CA LEU A 27 6.97 1.90 10.57
C LEU A 27 5.98 2.08 11.74
N PRO A 28 5.37 0.98 12.23
CA PRO A 28 4.46 1.04 13.37
C PRO A 28 5.17 1.25 14.72
N GLY A 29 6.44 0.85 14.83
CA GLY A 29 7.25 0.95 16.05
C GLY A 29 8.03 2.26 16.15
N GLU A 30 8.85 2.35 17.19
CA GLU A 30 9.70 3.51 17.52
C GLU A 30 11.13 3.38 16.98
N ASN A 31 11.52 2.20 16.50
CA ASN A 31 12.86 1.93 16.02
C ASN A 31 12.92 1.95 14.48
N ALA A 32 13.84 2.75 13.92
CA ALA A 32 14.08 2.80 12.49
C ALA A 32 14.73 1.50 11.96
N ASP A 33 15.47 0.78 12.80
CA ASP A 33 16.17 -0.46 12.43
C ASP A 33 15.21 -1.64 12.20
N ASP A 34 13.93 -1.50 12.57
CA ASP A 34 12.90 -2.50 12.28
C ASP A 34 12.49 -2.52 10.80
N ALA A 35 12.95 -1.54 10.01
CA ALA A 35 12.71 -1.50 8.57
C ALA A 35 13.37 -2.67 7.85
N ASN A 36 12.72 -3.20 6.81
CA ASN A 36 13.36 -4.18 5.93
C ASN A 36 14.56 -3.54 5.20
N ALA A 37 15.51 -4.38 4.79
CA ALA A 37 16.78 -3.94 4.19
C ALA A 37 16.63 -3.17 2.87
N SER A 38 15.44 -3.21 2.25
CA SER A 38 15.15 -2.49 1.02
C SER A 38 14.56 -1.09 1.24
N VAL A 39 14.34 -0.66 2.48
CA VAL A 39 13.92 0.72 2.80
C VAL A 39 15.11 1.66 2.74
N ASP A 40 14.95 2.82 2.10
CA ASP A 40 15.97 3.88 2.06
C ASP A 40 15.70 4.96 3.12
N ILE A 41 14.41 5.25 3.36
CA ILE A 41 13.97 6.25 4.34
C ILE A 41 12.99 5.57 5.30
N ALA A 42 13.43 5.34 6.53
CA ALA A 42 12.62 4.76 7.60
C ALA A 42 12.03 5.88 8.48
N ILE A 43 10.71 5.84 8.68
CA ILE A 43 9.97 6.77 9.56
C ILE A 43 9.37 5.95 10.72
N PRO A 44 10.05 5.86 11.88
CA PRO A 44 9.50 5.21 13.07
C PRO A 44 8.42 6.10 13.72
N THR A 45 7.17 5.64 13.72
CA THR A 45 6.04 6.48 14.16
C THR A 45 5.61 6.25 15.60
N GLY A 46 5.85 5.06 16.17
CA GLY A 46 5.28 4.65 17.45
C GLY A 46 3.73 4.56 17.46
N MET A 47 3.07 4.66 16.29
CA MET A 47 1.62 4.75 16.19
C MET A 47 0.92 3.39 16.03
N GLY A 48 1.68 2.28 15.99
CA GLY A 48 1.12 0.95 15.79
C GLY A 48 0.25 0.87 14.53
N ILE A 49 -0.98 0.38 14.67
CA ILE A 49 -1.91 0.27 13.54
C ILE A 49 -2.34 1.63 12.99
N ALA A 50 -2.32 2.71 13.79
CA ALA A 50 -2.83 4.01 13.38
C ALA A 50 -2.00 4.64 12.23
N ARG A 51 -0.72 4.26 12.05
CA ARG A 51 0.07 4.75 10.90
C ARG A 51 -0.42 4.27 9.53
N ASN A 52 -1.44 3.40 9.45
CA ASN A 52 -2.10 3.02 8.18
C ASN A 52 -2.51 4.27 7.42
N VAL A 53 -3.05 5.23 8.15
CA VAL A 53 -3.49 6.50 7.58
C VAL A 53 -2.32 7.26 6.97
N LEU A 54 -1.14 7.25 7.60
CA LEU A 54 0.05 7.91 7.07
C LEU A 54 0.56 7.24 5.79
N VAL A 55 0.60 5.90 5.75
CA VAL A 55 0.97 5.13 4.54
C VAL A 55 0.07 5.51 3.37
N VAL A 56 -1.24 5.52 3.60
CA VAL A 56 -2.23 5.86 2.58
C VAL A 56 -2.14 7.33 2.18
N ARG A 57 -2.01 8.25 3.14
CA ARG A 57 -1.95 9.70 2.86
C ARG A 57 -0.72 10.08 2.04
N ALA A 58 0.40 9.40 2.26
CA ALA A 58 1.65 9.63 1.54
C ALA A 58 1.65 9.11 0.09
N ALA A 59 0.66 8.31 -0.32
CA ALA A 59 0.59 7.72 -1.65
C ALA A 59 -0.40 8.47 -2.55
N ASP A 60 -0.10 8.69 -3.82
CA ASP A 60 -1.09 9.22 -4.78
C ASP A 60 -2.14 8.16 -5.14
N VAL A 61 -1.69 6.93 -5.36
CA VAL A 61 -2.48 5.74 -5.66
C VAL A 61 -2.07 4.60 -4.73
N VAL A 62 -3.03 3.79 -4.29
CA VAL A 62 -2.78 2.63 -3.42
C VAL A 62 -2.93 1.34 -4.21
N ILE A 63 -1.88 0.53 -4.27
CA ILE A 63 -1.95 -0.85 -4.75
C ILE A 63 -2.13 -1.77 -3.54
N ALA A 64 -3.31 -2.37 -3.41
CA ALA A 64 -3.67 -3.23 -2.29
C ALA A 64 -3.53 -4.71 -2.70
N LEU A 65 -2.51 -5.38 -2.15
CA LEU A 65 -2.27 -6.81 -2.35
C LEU A 65 -3.12 -7.68 -1.40
N PRO A 66 -3.29 -8.99 -1.66
CA PRO A 66 -3.95 -9.89 -0.70
C PRO A 66 -3.25 -9.84 0.66
N GLY A 67 -4.02 -9.55 1.72
CA GLY A 67 -3.50 -9.38 3.07
C GLY A 67 -4.60 -9.41 4.13
N SER A 68 -4.20 -9.33 5.39
CA SER A 68 -5.10 -9.40 6.54
C SER A 68 -5.81 -8.04 6.79
N TYR A 69 -6.30 -7.82 8.01
CA TYR A 69 -7.03 -6.62 8.43
C TYR A 69 -6.27 -5.31 8.18
N GLY A 70 -4.93 -5.32 8.23
CA GLY A 70 -4.09 -4.15 7.91
C GLY A 70 -4.39 -3.64 6.49
N THR A 71 -4.24 -4.50 5.48
CA THR A 71 -4.53 -4.15 4.08
C THR A 71 -5.99 -3.76 3.88
N LEU A 72 -6.93 -4.45 4.53
CA LEU A 72 -8.35 -4.08 4.47
C LEU A 72 -8.57 -2.66 5.02
N SER A 73 -7.95 -2.32 6.14
CA SER A 73 -8.06 -1.00 6.75
C SER A 73 -7.41 0.11 5.90
N GLU A 74 -6.24 -0.13 5.31
CA GLU A 74 -5.61 0.82 4.38
C GLU A 74 -6.48 1.04 3.14
N THR A 75 -7.11 -0.02 2.63
CA THR A 75 -8.04 0.06 1.51
C THR A 75 -9.26 0.93 1.85
N ALA A 76 -9.88 0.70 3.01
CA ALA A 76 -11.02 1.50 3.46
C ALA A 76 -10.65 2.98 3.69
N VAL A 77 -9.47 3.23 4.28
CA VAL A 77 -8.95 4.58 4.50
C VAL A 77 -8.65 5.26 3.15
N ALA A 78 -8.07 4.57 2.18
CA ALA A 78 -7.79 5.12 0.85
C ALA A 78 -9.05 5.59 0.14
N LEU A 79 -10.09 4.75 0.13
CA LEU A 79 -11.39 5.09 -0.44
C LEU A 79 -12.03 6.28 0.29
N SER A 80 -11.97 6.29 1.63
CA SER A 80 -12.49 7.41 2.45
C SER A 80 -11.78 8.73 2.16
N LEU A 81 -10.50 8.68 1.80
CA LEU A 81 -9.69 9.84 1.43
C LEU A 81 -9.74 10.16 -0.07
N ARG A 82 -10.64 9.51 -0.80
CA ARG A 82 -10.83 9.64 -2.26
C ARG A 82 -9.57 9.36 -3.08
N LYS A 83 -8.72 8.44 -2.62
CA LYS A 83 -7.58 7.94 -3.39
C LYS A 83 -7.98 6.72 -4.21
N THR A 84 -7.41 6.61 -5.40
CA THR A 84 -7.61 5.42 -6.24
C THR A 84 -6.93 4.22 -5.60
N VAL A 85 -7.68 3.13 -5.52
CA VAL A 85 -7.22 1.81 -5.10
C VAL A 85 -7.18 0.88 -6.30
N ILE A 86 -6.01 0.30 -6.56
CA ILE A 86 -5.83 -0.84 -7.45
C ILE A 86 -5.75 -2.09 -6.58
N TYR A 87 -6.81 -2.88 -6.57
CA TYR A 87 -6.93 -4.05 -5.71
C TYR A 87 -6.54 -5.32 -6.45
N LEU A 88 -5.66 -6.11 -5.85
CA LEU A 88 -5.38 -7.47 -6.30
C LEU A 88 -6.20 -8.45 -5.43
N PRO A 89 -7.21 -9.14 -6.00
CA PRO A 89 -8.06 -10.06 -5.25
C PRO A 89 -7.29 -11.26 -4.67
N GLY A 90 -7.84 -11.84 -3.60
CA GLY A 90 -7.32 -13.09 -3.02
C GLY A 90 -7.54 -13.23 -1.52
N ALA A 91 -7.77 -12.13 -0.80
CA ALA A 91 -8.00 -12.16 0.66
C ALA A 91 -9.41 -11.71 1.07
N TRP A 92 -9.97 -10.69 0.42
CA TRP A 92 -11.26 -10.10 0.78
C TRP A 92 -12.13 -9.89 -0.45
N ASN A 93 -13.45 -10.08 -0.30
CA ASN A 93 -14.42 -9.73 -1.35
C ASN A 93 -15.00 -8.34 -1.06
N LEU A 94 -14.28 -7.29 -1.47
CA LEU A 94 -14.64 -5.90 -1.16
C LEU A 94 -16.01 -5.49 -1.72
N LYS A 95 -16.39 -6.03 -2.89
CA LYS A 95 -17.71 -5.81 -3.51
C LYS A 95 -18.87 -6.42 -2.70
N ARG A 96 -18.61 -7.41 -1.85
CA ARG A 96 -19.60 -7.98 -0.91
C ARG A 96 -19.61 -7.28 0.44
N ILE A 97 -18.53 -6.58 0.80
CA ILE A 97 -18.40 -5.89 2.09
C ILE A 97 -19.09 -4.51 2.03
N GLY A 98 -19.15 -3.89 0.85
CA GLY A 98 -19.88 -2.65 0.64
C GLY A 98 -19.87 -2.18 -0.81
N GLN A 99 -20.52 -1.04 -1.07
CA GLN A 99 -20.42 -0.38 -2.37
C GLN A 99 -19.05 0.28 -2.49
N VAL A 100 -18.35 -0.02 -3.58
CA VAL A 100 -17.10 0.65 -3.97
C VAL A 100 -17.37 1.52 -5.19
N GLU A 101 -16.99 2.79 -5.13
CA GLU A 101 -17.09 3.71 -6.27
C GLU A 101 -16.16 3.22 -7.38
N SER A 102 -16.71 2.90 -8.55
CA SER A 102 -15.92 2.40 -9.69
C SER A 102 -14.85 3.38 -10.17
N ALA A 103 -15.04 4.68 -9.94
CA ALA A 103 -14.06 5.72 -10.25
C ALA A 103 -12.79 5.61 -9.38
N LEU A 104 -12.91 5.11 -8.16
CA LEU A 104 -11.83 5.04 -7.18
C LEU A 104 -11.32 3.61 -6.96
N PHE A 105 -11.98 2.60 -7.51
CA PHE A 105 -11.64 1.21 -7.28
C PHE A 105 -11.51 0.44 -8.59
N LYS A 106 -10.31 -0.08 -8.85
CA LYS A 106 -10.01 -0.91 -10.02
C LYS A 106 -9.44 -2.24 -9.53
N GLU A 107 -9.78 -3.33 -10.20
CA GLU A 107 -9.17 -4.64 -9.93
C GLU A 107 -8.03 -4.90 -10.92
N ALA A 108 -6.96 -5.52 -10.43
CA ALA A 108 -5.89 -6.07 -11.22
C ALA A 108 -5.66 -7.53 -10.81
N PHE A 109 -5.24 -8.36 -11.76
CA PHE A 109 -4.97 -9.78 -11.52
C PHE A 109 -3.49 -10.13 -11.66
N GLU A 110 -2.67 -9.17 -12.09
CA GLU A 110 -1.23 -9.32 -12.25
C GLU A 110 -0.49 -8.04 -11.82
N PRO A 111 0.75 -8.14 -11.30
CA PRO A 111 1.51 -6.97 -10.87
C PRO A 111 1.72 -5.92 -11.98
N ALA A 112 2.03 -6.34 -13.20
CA ALA A 112 2.25 -5.43 -14.33
C ALA A 112 0.98 -4.63 -14.68
N GLN A 113 -0.17 -5.31 -14.68
CA GLN A 113 -1.47 -4.65 -14.87
C GLN A 113 -1.74 -3.63 -13.75
N ALA A 114 -1.45 -4.00 -12.50
CA ALA A 114 -1.67 -3.11 -11.37
C ALA A 114 -0.84 -1.82 -11.47
N VAL A 115 0.43 -1.93 -11.86
CA VAL A 115 1.31 -0.79 -12.10
C VAL A 115 0.82 0.06 -13.27
N GLY A 116 0.41 -0.55 -14.39
CA GLY A 116 -0.15 0.19 -15.53
C GLY A 116 -1.41 0.99 -15.19
N LEU A 117 -2.31 0.41 -14.38
CA LEU A 117 -3.49 1.10 -13.89
C LEU A 117 -3.14 2.24 -12.92
N ALA A 118 -2.14 2.06 -12.07
CA ALA A 118 -1.69 3.11 -11.16
C ALA A 118 -1.12 4.32 -11.92
N LEU A 119 -0.23 4.08 -12.89
CA LEU A 119 0.40 5.14 -13.68
C LEU A 119 -0.59 5.90 -14.56
N SER A 120 -1.60 5.23 -15.11
CA SER A 120 -2.66 5.87 -15.91
C SER A 120 -3.67 6.68 -15.10
N THR A 121 -3.58 6.67 -13.77
CA THR A 121 -4.47 7.45 -12.89
C THR A 121 -3.80 8.74 -12.37
N CYS A 122 -2.48 8.88 -12.56
CA CYS A 122 -1.70 10.05 -12.13
C CYS A 122 -1.45 11.08 -13.26
N LEU A 123 -2.03 10.88 -14.44
CA LEU A 123 -1.98 11.77 -15.61
C LEU A 123 -3.39 12.26 -15.94
#